data_AF-H2XKC2-F1
#
_entry.id   AF-H2XKC2-F1
#
_cell.length_a   1.000
_cell.length_b   1.000
_cell.length_c   1.000
_cell.angle_alpha   90.00
_cell.angle_beta   90.00
_cell.angle_gamma   90.00
#
_symmetry.space_group_name_H-M   'P 1'
#
loop_
_entity.id
_entity.type
_entity.pdbx_description
1 polymer ?
#
loop_
_entity_poly.entity_id
_entity_poly.type
_entity_poly.pdbx_seq_one_letter_code
_entity_poly.pdbx_strand_id
1 'polypeptide(L)'
;MERVAIVFMVPLPRTKRGNEYILVEMCRLLGINKTRTTPYRPQSDGLVERFNRTLQMMLSAYVNNHHDDWDDHLPYVCMAYRSSVQESTHFTPNKLMLGRETTLPIDRLIGTPPYTPKFVCHTDYVQKMQFAMEKSFQHMRKAAVRQKRNYDKRVQSQSFAA
;
A
#
# COMPACT_ATOMS: atom_id res chain seq x y z
N MET A 1 13.90 -0.44 -14.83
CA MET A 1 12.70 -1.24 -15.19
C MET A 1 12.14 -1.81 -13.90
N GLU A 2 11.19 -1.08 -13.30
CA GLU A 2 10.56 -1.48 -12.05
C GLU A 2 9.69 -2.72 -12.27
N ARG A 3 9.92 -3.73 -11.43
CA ARG A 3 9.21 -5.02 -11.48
C ARG A 3 7.84 -4.83 -10.82
N VAL A 4 6.79 -4.69 -11.62
CA VAL A 4 5.41 -4.69 -11.11
C VAL A 4 4.96 -6.15 -10.93
N ALA A 5 5.00 -6.63 -9.70
CA ALA A 5 4.42 -7.92 -9.33
C ALA A 5 2.96 -7.71 -8.91
N ILE A 6 2.00 -8.25 -9.67
CA ILE A 6 0.60 -8.26 -9.27
C ILE A 6 0.39 -9.47 -8.34
N VAL A 7 0.21 -9.19 -7.06
CA VAL A 7 -0.10 -10.18 -6.02
C VAL A 7 -1.63 -10.36 -5.97
N PHE A 8 -2.12 -11.53 -6.36
CA PHE A 8 -3.56 -11.86 -6.27
C PHE A 8 -3.84 -12.65 -4.99
N MET A 9 -4.68 -12.10 -4.11
CA MET A 9 -4.93 -12.56 -2.72
C MET A 9 -5.95 -13.71 -2.59
N VAL A 10 -6.40 -14.37 -3.65
CA VAL A 10 -7.35 -15.49 -3.51
C VAL A 10 -6.92 -16.65 -4.39
N PRO A 11 -6.76 -17.88 -3.85
CA PRO A 11 -6.73 -19.05 -4.71
C PRO A 11 -8.10 -19.12 -5.38
N LEU A 12 -8.17 -18.69 -6.63
CA LEU A 12 -9.36 -18.93 -7.44
C LEU A 12 -9.64 -20.44 -7.34
N PRO A 13 -10.86 -20.86 -6.91
CA PRO A 13 -11.22 -22.26 -6.92
C PRO A 13 -10.98 -22.79 -8.34
N ARG A 14 -10.53 -24.05 -8.46
CA ARG A 14 -10.13 -24.74 -9.70
C ARG A 14 -11.25 -24.87 -10.77
N THR A 15 -12.26 -24.01 -10.77
CA THR A 15 -13.53 -24.21 -11.48
C THR A 15 -14.04 -23.02 -12.29
N LYS A 16 -13.18 -22.12 -12.80
CA LYS A 16 -13.55 -21.32 -13.98
C LYS A 16 -12.39 -21.19 -14.97
N ARG A 17 -12.40 -22.05 -15.99
CA ARG A 17 -11.42 -22.15 -17.09
C ARG A 17 -11.30 -20.87 -17.95
N GLY A 18 -12.17 -19.86 -17.75
CA GLY A 18 -12.24 -18.63 -18.55
C GLY A 18 -11.43 -17.44 -18.01
N ASN A 19 -11.31 -17.27 -16.70
CA ASN A 19 -10.74 -16.04 -16.12
C ASN A 19 -9.22 -16.13 -15.92
N GLU A 20 -8.67 -17.33 -15.74
CA GLU A 20 -7.21 -17.50 -15.66
C GLU A 20 -6.54 -17.29 -17.03
N TYR A 21 -7.17 -17.70 -18.15
CA TYR A 21 -6.58 -17.48 -19.48
C TYR A 21 -6.51 -15.99 -19.83
N ILE A 22 -7.57 -15.22 -19.54
CA ILE A 22 -7.60 -13.78 -19.83
C ILE A 22 -6.49 -13.08 -19.05
N LEU A 23 -6.33 -13.41 -17.77
CA LEU A 23 -5.27 -12.84 -16.93
C LEU A 23 -3.88 -13.23 -17.41
N VAL A 24 -3.67 -14.47 -17.83
CA VAL A 24 -2.38 -14.93 -18.37
C VAL A 24 -2.05 -14.21 -19.67
N GLU A 25 -3.04 -14.06 -20.55
CA GLU A 25 -2.86 -13.40 -21.84
C GLU A 25 -2.64 -11.88 -21.68
N MET A 26 -3.36 -11.23 -20.76
CA MET A 26 -3.09 -9.84 -20.38
C MET A 26 -1.69 -9.67 -19.81
N CYS A 27 -1.24 -10.55 -18.92
CA CYS A 27 0.12 -10.53 -18.41
C CYS A 27 1.15 -10.68 -19.54
N ARG A 28 0.90 -11.57 -20.52
CA ARG A 28 1.76 -11.74 -21.70
C ARG A 28 1.83 -10.47 -22.54
N LEU A 29 0.69 -9.85 -22.84
CA LEU A 29 0.61 -8.62 -23.63
C LEU A 29 1.27 -7.42 -22.93
N LEU A 30 1.15 -7.34 -21.61
CA LEU A 30 1.74 -6.27 -20.80
C LEU A 30 3.21 -6.56 -20.40
N GLY A 31 3.78 -7.71 -20.79
CA GLY A 31 5.14 -8.11 -20.42
C GLY A 31 5.33 -8.36 -18.92
N ILE A 32 4.26 -8.69 -18.19
CA ILE A 32 4.25 -8.92 -16.74
C ILE A 32 4.49 -10.41 -16.45
N ASN A 33 5.51 -10.70 -15.66
CA ASN A 33 5.73 -12.05 -15.15
C ASN A 33 4.81 -12.32 -13.95
N LYS A 34 3.88 -13.26 -14.13
CA LYS A 34 2.96 -13.69 -13.08
C LYS A 34 3.71 -14.58 -12.07
N THR A 35 3.90 -14.07 -10.85
CA THR A 35 4.39 -14.86 -9.72
C THR A 35 3.21 -15.48 -8.98
N ARG A 36 3.28 -16.76 -8.64
CA ARG A 36 2.30 -17.43 -7.78
C ARG A 36 2.82 -17.43 -6.34
N THR A 37 2.01 -16.97 -5.40
CA THR A 37 2.27 -17.20 -3.98
C THR A 37 1.91 -18.64 -3.61
N THR A 38 2.66 -19.21 -2.67
CA THR A 38 2.40 -20.59 -2.24
C THR A 38 1.07 -20.63 -1.49
N PRO A 39 0.15 -21.55 -1.84
CA PRO A 39 -1.11 -21.67 -1.12
C PRO A 39 -0.85 -21.92 0.37
N TYR A 40 -1.63 -21.28 1.23
CA TYR A 40 -1.51 -21.34 2.70
C TYR A 40 -0.25 -20.72 3.31
N ARG A 41 0.45 -19.83 2.58
CA ARG A 41 1.60 -19.08 3.12
C ARG A 41 1.34 -17.56 3.15
N PRO A 42 0.45 -17.07 4.05
CA PRO A 42 0.06 -15.64 4.14
C PRO A 42 1.24 -14.70 4.46
N GLN A 43 2.37 -15.26 4.94
CA GLN A 43 3.59 -14.52 5.26
C GLN A 43 4.20 -13.81 4.04
N SER A 44 3.98 -14.31 2.82
CA SER A 44 4.52 -13.70 1.59
C SER A 44 3.78 -12.42 1.18
N ASP A 45 2.51 -12.26 1.56
CA ASP A 45 1.63 -11.16 1.13
C ASP A 45 1.23 -10.21 2.26
N GLY A 46 1.89 -10.32 3.42
CA GLY A 46 1.51 -9.62 4.65
C GLY A 46 1.53 -8.09 4.59
N LEU A 47 2.12 -7.46 3.55
CA LEU A 47 1.99 -6.01 3.33
C LEU A 47 0.65 -5.66 2.68
N VAL A 48 0.24 -6.42 1.66
CA VAL A 48 -1.05 -6.23 0.99
C VAL A 48 -2.19 -6.59 1.95
N GLU A 49 -2.05 -7.67 2.72
CA GLU A 49 -3.04 -8.06 3.74
C GLU A 49 -3.21 -6.98 4.82
N ARG A 50 -2.10 -6.39 5.29
CA ARG A 50 -2.14 -5.28 6.25
C ARG A 50 -2.81 -4.04 5.66
N PHE A 51 -2.48 -3.70 4.41
CA PHE A 51 -3.12 -2.61 3.71
C PHE A 51 -4.63 -2.82 3.57
N ASN A 52 -5.04 -4.01 3.11
CA ASN A 52 -6.45 -4.36 2.96
C ASN A 52 -7.20 -4.30 4.29
N ARG A 53 -6.57 -4.75 5.39
CA ARG A 53 -7.14 -4.60 6.74
C ARG A 53 -7.35 -3.14 7.13
N THR A 54 -6.36 -2.28 6.88
CA THR A 54 -6.49 -0.84 7.15
C THR A 54 -7.59 -0.21 6.31
N LEU A 55 -7.67 -0.54 5.02
CA LEU A 55 -8.74 -0.07 4.14
C LEU A 55 -10.12 -0.50 4.64
N GLN A 56 -10.28 -1.78 5.00
CA GLN A 56 -11.54 -2.30 5.54
C GLN A 56 -11.92 -1.59 6.83
N MET A 57 -10.95 -1.35 7.73
CA MET A 57 -11.20 -0.57 8.95
C MET A 57 -11.66 0.86 8.63
N MET A 58 -10.99 1.55 7.71
CA MET A 58 -11.39 2.91 7.32
C MET A 58 -12.78 2.91 6.68
N LEU A 59 -13.08 1.96 5.79
CA LEU A 59 -14.40 1.83 5.16
C LEU A 59 -15.49 1.54 6.19
N SER A 60 -15.24 0.65 7.15
CA SER A 60 -16.22 0.28 8.18
C SER A 60 -16.69 1.45 9.04
N ALA A 61 -15.95 2.57 9.06
CA ALA A 61 -16.36 3.78 9.76
C ALA A 61 -17.34 4.67 8.97
N TYR A 62 -17.46 4.49 7.64
CA TYR A 62 -18.27 5.34 6.75
C TYR A 62 -19.41 4.59 6.06
N VAL A 63 -19.24 3.28 5.88
CA VAL A 63 -20.24 2.41 5.25
C VAL A 63 -21.48 2.31 6.14
N ASN A 64 -22.65 2.28 5.50
CA ASN A 64 -23.92 2.15 6.21
C ASN A 64 -24.11 0.74 6.83
N ASN A 65 -25.18 0.54 7.60
CA ASN A 65 -25.42 -0.76 8.27
C ASN A 65 -25.67 -1.94 7.30
N HIS A 66 -26.05 -1.66 6.05
CA HIS A 66 -26.34 -2.68 5.03
C HIS A 66 -25.14 -2.98 4.13
N HIS A 67 -24.07 -2.20 4.24
CA HIS A 67 -22.83 -2.35 3.48
C HIS A 67 -23.00 -2.31 1.96
N ASP A 68 -24.01 -1.60 1.46
CA ASP A 68 -24.33 -1.48 0.04
C ASP A 68 -23.80 -0.19 -0.62
N ASP A 69 -23.25 0.75 0.17
CA ASP A 69 -22.71 2.04 -0.29
C ASP A 69 -21.16 2.12 -0.22
N TRP A 70 -20.48 0.99 -0.06
CA TRP A 70 -19.03 0.97 0.16
C TRP A 70 -18.21 1.45 -1.02
N ASP A 71 -18.70 1.25 -2.24
CA ASP A 71 -18.06 1.64 -3.49
C ASP A 71 -18.12 3.16 -3.70
N ASP A 72 -19.20 3.81 -3.26
CA ASP A 72 -19.31 5.28 -3.24
C ASP A 72 -18.28 5.91 -2.28
N HIS A 73 -18.02 5.27 -1.14
CA HIS A 73 -17.05 5.76 -0.14
C HIS A 73 -15.59 5.46 -0.48
N LEU A 74 -15.34 4.47 -1.34
CA LEU A 74 -14.00 3.98 -1.64
C LEU A 74 -13.03 5.05 -2.15
N PRO A 75 -13.40 5.96 -3.08
CA PRO A 75 -12.51 7.02 -3.53
C PRO A 75 -12.08 7.97 -2.41
N TYR A 76 -13.00 8.29 -1.49
CA TYR A 76 -12.73 9.18 -0.36
C TYR A 76 -11.79 8.54 0.66
N VAL A 77 -12.03 7.27 1.00
CA VAL A 77 -11.17 6.51 1.90
C VAL A 77 -9.77 6.35 1.30
N CYS A 78 -9.68 6.07 0.00
CA CYS A 78 -8.40 5.98 -0.70
C CYS A 78 -7.66 7.34 -0.72
N MET A 79 -8.37 8.45 -0.91
CA MET A 79 -7.77 9.79 -0.81
C MET A 79 -7.22 10.05 0.59
N ALA A 80 -8.03 9.79 1.63
CA ALA A 80 -7.65 9.94 3.02
C ALA A 80 -6.38 9.13 3.32
N TYR A 81 -6.37 7.83 2.97
CA TYR A 81 -5.22 6.96 3.17
C TYR A 81 -3.94 7.47 2.50
N ARG A 82 -4.04 7.96 1.24
CA ARG A 82 -2.89 8.48 0.50
C ARG A 82 -2.37 9.81 1.04
N SER A 83 -3.21 10.58 1.73
CA SER A 83 -2.86 11.85 2.37
C SER A 83 -2.41 11.73 3.82
N SER A 84 -2.64 10.58 4.47
CA SER A 84 -2.23 10.35 5.86
C SER A 84 -0.78 9.86 5.94
N VAL A 85 -0.05 10.34 6.95
CA VAL A 85 1.33 9.93 7.22
C VAL A 85 1.35 8.48 7.73
N GLN A 86 2.14 7.63 7.09
CA GLN A 86 2.27 6.22 7.48
C GLN A 86 3.39 6.05 8.53
N GLU A 87 3.15 5.27 9.58
CA GLU A 87 4.10 5.07 10.68
C GLU A 87 5.42 4.42 10.21
N SER A 88 5.37 3.52 9.23
CA SER A 88 6.54 2.80 8.73
C SER A 88 7.46 3.65 7.85
N THR A 89 6.90 4.61 7.12
CA THR A 89 7.66 5.46 6.18
C THR A 89 7.91 6.86 6.75
N HIS A 90 7.09 7.33 7.68
CA HIS A 90 7.00 8.72 8.16
C HIS A 90 6.64 9.76 7.08
N PHE A 91 6.15 9.30 5.93
CA PHE A 91 5.69 10.16 4.84
C PHE A 91 4.28 9.73 4.40
N THR A 92 3.56 10.65 3.75
CA THR A 92 2.31 10.31 3.06
C THR A 92 2.63 9.53 1.78
N PRO A 93 1.78 8.56 1.37
CA PRO A 93 1.93 7.90 0.09
C PRO A 93 1.94 8.89 -1.09
N ASN A 94 1.13 9.95 -1.04
CA ASN A 94 1.11 10.98 -2.08
C ASN A 94 2.47 11.67 -2.25
N LYS A 95 3.14 12.02 -1.14
CA LYS A 95 4.47 12.65 -1.20
C LYS A 95 5.54 11.74 -1.76
N LEU A 96 5.51 10.45 -1.45
CA LEU A 96 6.48 9.49 -1.99
C LEU A 96 6.26 9.20 -3.47
N MET A 97 5.00 9.19 -3.93
CA MET A 97 4.66 8.94 -5.34
C MET A 97 4.84 10.17 -6.23
N LEU A 98 4.40 11.34 -5.76
CA LEU A 98 4.32 12.57 -6.55
C LEU A 98 5.37 13.62 -6.16
N GLY A 99 6.26 13.33 -5.20
CA GLY A 99 7.23 14.28 -4.66
C GLY A 99 6.64 15.46 -3.88
N ARG A 100 5.30 15.55 -3.79
CA ARG A 100 4.55 16.68 -3.19
C ARG A 100 3.30 16.21 -2.48
N GLU A 101 2.82 17.02 -1.54
CA GLU A 101 1.50 16.80 -0.93
C GLU A 101 0.38 17.23 -1.90
N THR A 102 -0.71 16.47 -1.91
CA THR A 102 -1.93 16.81 -2.65
C THR A 102 -2.76 17.76 -1.82
N THR A 103 -3.33 18.79 -2.46
CA THR A 103 -4.26 19.70 -1.79
C THR A 103 -5.55 18.97 -1.43
N LEU A 104 -5.88 18.95 -0.15
CA LEU A 104 -7.13 18.37 0.35
C LEU A 104 -8.28 19.40 0.30
N PRO A 105 -9.54 18.94 0.27
CA PRO A 105 -10.69 19.85 0.37
C PRO A 105 -10.63 20.75 1.61
N ILE A 106 -10.16 20.21 2.73
CA ILE A 106 -9.98 20.97 3.97
C ILE A 106 -8.90 22.07 3.85
N ASP A 107 -7.80 21.82 3.14
CA ASP A 107 -6.76 22.82 2.88
C ASP A 107 -7.30 23.98 2.05
N ARG A 108 -8.28 23.69 1.16
CA ARG A 108 -8.93 24.74 0.37
C ARG A 108 -9.91 25.57 1.19
N LEU A 109 -10.59 24.97 2.16
CA LEU A 109 -11.53 25.66 3.06
C LEU A 109 -10.80 26.55 4.08
N ILE A 110 -9.69 26.05 4.64
CA ILE A 110 -8.91 26.77 5.68
C ILE A 110 -7.86 27.71 5.05
N GLY A 111 -7.56 27.53 3.76
CA GLY A 111 -6.47 28.20 3.07
C GLY A 111 -5.18 27.39 3.15
N THR A 112 -4.36 27.46 2.10
CA THR A 112 -3.11 26.70 2.02
C THR A 112 -2.20 27.08 3.20
N PRO A 113 -1.67 26.13 3.98
CA PRO A 113 -0.67 26.46 4.98
C PRO A 113 0.52 27.17 4.31
N PRO A 114 1.15 28.17 4.96
CA PRO A 114 2.19 29.00 4.35
C PRO A 114 3.43 28.22 3.89
N TYR A 115 3.56 26.96 4.30
CA TYR A 115 4.68 26.06 4.01
C TYR A 115 4.34 25.00 2.95
N THR A 116 3.72 25.37 1.82
CA THR A 116 3.83 24.53 0.63
C THR A 116 5.10 24.91 -0.12
N PRO A 117 6.15 24.07 -0.12
CA PRO A 117 7.35 24.37 -0.88
C PRO A 117 6.99 24.43 -2.37
N LYS A 118 6.97 25.64 -2.92
CA LYS A 118 6.95 25.82 -4.37
C LYS A 118 8.29 25.31 -4.88
N PHE A 119 8.29 24.29 -5.74
CA PHE A 119 9.52 23.83 -6.37
C PHE A 119 10.05 24.97 -7.24
N VAL A 120 11.27 25.42 -6.95
CA VAL A 120 11.87 26.57 -7.64
C VAL A 120 12.35 26.15 -9.02
N CYS A 121 12.77 24.89 -9.19
CA CYS A 121 13.16 24.30 -10.46
C CYS A 121 12.97 22.77 -10.47
N HIS A 122 13.09 22.17 -11.65
CA HIS A 122 12.95 20.72 -11.83
C HIS A 122 14.00 19.91 -11.04
N THR A 123 15.22 20.41 -10.89
CA THR A 123 16.28 19.69 -10.15
C THR A 123 15.99 19.64 -8.65
N ASP A 124 15.46 20.72 -8.07
CA ASP A 124 15.01 20.77 -6.67
C ASP A 124 13.88 19.77 -6.39
N TYR A 125 12.93 19.63 -7.31
CA TYR A 125 11.88 18.61 -7.22
C TYR A 125 12.44 17.18 -7.16
N VAL A 126 13.34 16.84 -8.09
CA VAL A 126 13.95 15.50 -8.15
C VAL A 126 14.77 15.22 -6.90
N GLN A 127 15.58 16.18 -6.44
CA GLN A 127 16.39 16.03 -5.23
C GLN A 127 15.54 15.81 -3.99
N LYS A 128 14.45 16.58 -3.82
CA LYS A 128 13.51 16.41 -2.70
C LYS A 128 12.80 15.05 -2.73
N MET A 129 12.40 14.60 -3.91
CA MET A 129 11.77 13.29 -4.10
C MET A 129 12.75 12.16 -3.76
N GLN A 130 13.99 12.22 -4.26
CA GLN A 130 15.05 11.26 -3.95
C GLN A 130 15.35 11.22 -2.44
N PHE A 131 15.45 12.38 -1.80
CA PHE A 131 15.66 12.49 -0.36
C PHE A 131 14.52 11.84 0.44
N ALA A 132 13.26 12.15 0.08
CA ALA A 132 12.10 11.56 0.73
C ALA A 132 12.07 10.03 0.58
N MET A 133 12.36 9.52 -0.62
CA MET A 133 12.48 8.09 -0.89
C MET A 133 13.58 7.45 -0.04
N GLU A 134 14.79 8.01 -0.03
CA GLU A 134 15.90 7.47 0.74
C GLU A 134 15.57 7.41 2.24
N LYS A 135 15.03 8.50 2.79
CA LYS A 135 14.59 8.53 4.19
C LYS A 135 13.50 7.50 4.45
N SER A 136 12.52 7.38 3.57
CA SER A 136 11.45 6.39 3.71
C SER A 136 12.01 4.96 3.76
N PHE A 137 13.02 4.63 2.94
CA PHE A 137 13.68 3.33 2.99
C PHE A 137 14.43 3.09 4.29
N GLN A 138 15.13 4.12 4.82
CA GLN A 138 15.77 4.04 6.13
C GLN A 138 14.76 3.78 7.24
N HIS A 139 13.63 4.49 7.22
CA HIS A 139 12.53 4.29 8.18
C HIS A 139 11.90 2.90 8.05
N MET A 140 11.62 2.43 6.84
CA MET A 140 11.07 1.11 6.59
C MET A 140 11.99 -0.01 7.07
N ARG A 141 13.32 0.12 6.89
CA ARG A 141 14.29 -0.84 7.44
C ARG A 141 14.23 -0.90 8.96
N LYS A 142 14.19 0.26 9.63
CA LYS A 142 14.05 0.33 11.10
C LYS A 142 12.71 -0.26 11.56
N ALA A 143 11.62 0.05 10.85
CA ALA A 143 10.30 -0.50 11.13
C ALA A 143 10.26 -2.02 10.94
N ALA A 144 10.90 -2.56 9.91
CA ALA A 144 11.00 -4.00 9.67
C ALA A 144 11.76 -4.71 10.81
N VAL A 145 12.90 -4.16 11.26
CA VAL A 145 13.64 -4.68 12.42
C VAL A 145 12.78 -4.63 13.69
N ARG A 146 12.07 -3.53 13.92
CA ARG A 146 11.13 -3.39 15.06
C ARG A 146 10.01 -4.42 15.01
N GLN A 147 9.39 -4.60 13.84
CA GLN A 147 8.32 -5.57 13.62
C GLN A 147 8.81 -7.00 13.84
N LYS A 148 9.98 -7.36 13.32
CA LYS A 148 10.63 -8.65 13.57
C LYS A 148 10.82 -8.89 15.06
N ARG A 149 11.45 -7.93 15.78
CA ARG A 149 11.65 -8.05 17.24
C ARG A 149 10.34 -8.24 17.99
N ASN A 150 9.28 -7.53 17.61
CA ASN A 150 7.97 -7.66 18.26
C ASN A 150 7.29 -8.99 17.96
N TYR A 151 7.47 -9.52 16.74
CA TYR A 151 6.99 -10.84 16.36
C TYR A 151 7.73 -11.91 17.16
N ASP A 152 9.07 -11.87 17.18
CA ASP A 152 9.91 -12.86 17.87
C ASP A 152 9.59 -12.98 19.36
N LYS A 153 9.18 -11.88 20.03
CA LYS A 153 8.70 -11.90 21.43
C LYS A 153 7.42 -12.72 21.64
N ARG A 154 6.57 -12.83 20.62
CA ARG A 154 5.25 -13.47 20.68
C ARG A 154 5.25 -14.91 20.16
N VAL A 155 6.33 -15.34 19.51
CA VAL A 155 6.49 -16.71 19.02
C VAL A 155 6.83 -17.63 20.19
N GLN A 156 5.93 -18.54 20.53
CA GLN A 156 6.27 -19.71 21.34
C GLN A 156 6.98 -20.73 20.46
N SER A 157 8.13 -21.24 20.92
CA SER A 157 8.86 -22.30 20.20
C SER A 157 8.04 -23.59 20.23
N GLN A 158 7.42 -23.95 19.11
CA GLN A 158 6.95 -25.33 18.91
C GLN A 158 8.17 -26.18 18.52
N SER A 159 8.56 -27.10 19.40
CA SER A 159 9.45 -28.18 19.03
C SER A 159 8.66 -29.17 18.16
N PHE A 160 8.90 -29.17 16.86
CA PHE A 160 8.42 -30.24 16.00
C PHE A 160 9.28 -31.47 16.31
N ALA A 161 8.68 -32.47 16.97
CA ALA A 161 9.32 -33.77 17.15
C ALA A 161 9.57 -34.37 15.76
N ALA A 162 10.80 -34.84 15.56
CA ALA A 162 11.29 -35.44 14.32
C ALA A 162 10.65 -36.80 14.03
#